data_AF-A0A534AQH6-F1
#
_entry.id   AF-A0A534AQH6-F1
#
_cell.length_a   1.000
_cell.length_b   1.000
_cell.length_c   1.000
_cell.angle_alpha   90.00
_cell.angle_beta   90.00
_cell.angle_gamma   90.00
#
_symmetry.space_group_name_H-M   'P 1'
#
loop_
_entity.id
_entity.type
_entity.pdbx_description
1 polymer ?
#
loop_
_entity_poly.entity_id
_entity_poly.type
_entity_poly.pdbx_seq_one_letter_code
_entity_poly.pdbx_strand_id
1 'polypeptide(L)'
;MPTASTSVRLRVLPAISTLVAKRASAESGGAVAPDHWTEGPHYAEVRELLAAGFAPDAVLLTPGDARQAASWLESLRRAPRLALLPIFLNRSFGEAVDALSDGVASTPEAAAPEAAAIAARAASLSRRETAEGDERLLAFLYLRPERVLTPVADWRDERIYRYPLADALGRPGEDSFLMLERLRRRGLLETAGLVERVHTCPSCSAGQLLFVETCPQCGSIDTAEQNFLHCYSCGHVGTQDEYLTNEGLTCPKCAVRLRHIGVDYDRALETFA
;
A
#
# COMPACT_ATOMS: atom_id res chain seq x y z
N MET A 1 -8.40 23.91 -38.65
CA MET A 1 -9.78 23.68 -38.17
C MET A 1 -9.86 22.25 -37.65
N PRO A 2 -10.34 22.01 -36.41
CA PRO A 2 -10.51 20.64 -35.94
C PRO A 2 -11.74 20.04 -36.63
N THR A 3 -11.53 18.96 -37.38
CA THR A 3 -12.58 18.17 -38.00
C THR A 3 -13.24 17.29 -36.93
N ALA A 4 -14.42 17.69 -36.45
CA ALA A 4 -15.24 16.84 -35.61
C ALA A 4 -15.83 15.71 -36.47
N SER A 5 -15.31 14.49 -36.29
CA SER A 5 -15.86 13.29 -36.92
C SER A 5 -17.18 12.92 -36.22
N THR A 6 -18.31 13.13 -36.90
CA THR A 6 -19.67 12.81 -36.43
C THR A 6 -20.05 11.33 -36.58
N SER A 7 -19.10 10.44 -36.88
CA SER A 7 -19.33 8.99 -37.01
C SER A 7 -18.97 8.18 -35.76
N VAL A 8 -18.66 8.82 -34.64
CA VAL A 8 -18.38 8.10 -33.38
C VAL A 8 -19.68 7.62 -32.76
N ARG A 9 -20.00 6.34 -32.95
CA ARG A 9 -21.02 5.64 -32.16
C ARG A 9 -20.43 5.34 -30.79
N LEU A 10 -20.91 6.05 -29.77
CA LEU A 10 -20.54 5.81 -28.38
C LEU A 10 -21.51 4.77 -27.77
N ARG A 11 -20.96 3.74 -27.13
CA ARG A 11 -21.72 2.80 -26.29
C ARG A 11 -21.20 2.92 -24.86
N VAL A 12 -22.11 2.92 -23.89
CA VAL A 12 -21.71 2.78 -22.47
C VAL A 12 -21.15 1.39 -22.29
N LEU A 13 -19.88 1.28 -21.92
CA LEU A 13 -19.31 0.00 -21.53
C LEU A 13 -19.99 -0.46 -20.24
N PRO A 14 -20.36 -1.75 -20.15
CA PRO A 14 -20.91 -2.29 -18.91
C PRO A 14 -19.90 -2.08 -17.78
N ALA A 15 -20.41 -1.68 -16.61
CA ALA A 15 -19.57 -1.32 -15.48
C ALA A 15 -18.84 -2.56 -14.91
N ILE A 16 -19.47 -3.73 -15.02
CA ILE A 16 -18.89 -5.03 -14.66
C ILE A 16 -19.14 -6.01 -15.80
N SER A 17 -18.07 -6.52 -16.39
CA SER A 17 -18.09 -7.61 -17.36
C SER A 17 -17.65 -8.90 -16.70
N THR A 18 -18.46 -9.94 -16.83
CA THR A 18 -18.06 -11.28 -16.39
C THR A 18 -17.58 -12.10 -17.57
N LEU A 19 -16.58 -12.95 -17.34
CA LEU A 19 -16.02 -13.84 -18.35
C LEU A 19 -16.24 -15.28 -17.95
N VAL A 20 -16.72 -16.08 -18.89
CA VAL A 20 -16.95 -17.51 -18.73
C VAL A 20 -15.99 -18.25 -19.64
N ALA A 21 -15.26 -19.17 -19.04
CA ALA A 21 -14.35 -20.06 -19.72
C ALA A 21 -15.12 -21.13 -20.49
N LYS A 22 -14.93 -21.22 -21.81
CA LYS A 22 -15.49 -22.33 -22.58
C LYS A 22 -14.62 -23.57 -22.37
N ARG A 23 -15.08 -24.47 -21.51
CA ARG A 23 -14.39 -25.75 -21.25
C ARG A 23 -14.76 -26.74 -22.36
N ALA A 24 -13.77 -27.18 -23.14
CA ALA A 24 -13.96 -28.37 -23.98
C ALA A 24 -14.16 -29.58 -23.07
N SER A 25 -15.21 -30.35 -23.29
CA SER A 25 -15.47 -31.60 -22.55
C SER A 25 -14.33 -32.58 -22.81
N ALA A 26 -13.41 -32.72 -21.86
CA ALA A 26 -12.35 -33.71 -21.90
C ALA A 26 -12.91 -35.10 -21.54
N GLU A 27 -12.72 -36.08 -22.42
CA GLU A 27 -13.05 -37.51 -22.17
C GLU A 27 -12.10 -38.18 -21.14
N SER A 28 -11.24 -37.43 -20.45
CA SER A 28 -10.44 -37.92 -19.34
C SER A 28 -10.27 -36.81 -18.29
N GLY A 29 -10.47 -37.14 -17.02
CA GLY A 29 -10.81 -36.23 -15.92
C GLY A 29 -9.71 -35.27 -15.41
N GLY A 30 -8.92 -34.67 -16.30
CA GLY A 30 -8.06 -33.54 -15.98
C GLY A 30 -8.74 -32.22 -16.31
N ALA A 31 -8.76 -31.28 -15.37
CA ALA A 31 -9.24 -29.93 -15.63
C ALA A 31 -8.23 -29.19 -16.52
N VAL A 32 -8.61 -28.97 -17.78
CA VAL A 32 -7.80 -28.25 -18.78
C VAL A 32 -8.06 -26.75 -18.66
N ALA A 33 -7.01 -25.93 -18.81
CA ALA A 33 -7.14 -24.48 -18.90
C ALA A 33 -8.03 -24.09 -20.09
N PRO A 34 -8.85 -23.04 -19.97
CA PRO A 34 -9.75 -22.67 -21.05
C PRO A 34 -9.04 -21.98 -22.20
N ASP A 35 -9.23 -22.50 -23.41
CA ASP A 35 -8.64 -21.95 -24.64
C ASP A 35 -9.40 -20.73 -25.18
N HIS A 36 -10.67 -20.57 -24.81
CA HIS A 36 -11.54 -19.49 -25.28
C HIS A 36 -12.42 -18.95 -24.15
N TRP A 37 -12.53 -17.62 -24.08
CA TRP A 37 -13.37 -16.90 -23.14
C TRP A 37 -14.58 -16.31 -23.86
N THR A 38 -15.75 -16.40 -23.22
CA THR A 38 -16.99 -15.80 -23.72
C THR A 38 -17.51 -14.78 -22.71
N GLU A 39 -18.11 -13.70 -23.21
CA GLU A 39 -18.80 -12.74 -22.34
C GLU A 39 -19.97 -13.43 -21.62
N GLY A 40 -19.98 -13.29 -20.29
CA GLY A 40 -21.10 -13.65 -19.43
C GLY A 40 -22.05 -12.48 -19.21
N PRO A 41 -22.96 -12.60 -18.22
CA PRO A 41 -23.83 -11.51 -17.83
C PRO A 41 -23.06 -10.25 -17.41
N HIS A 42 -23.61 -9.08 -17.76
CA HIS A 42 -23.09 -7.80 -17.30
C HIS A 42 -23.91 -7.27 -16.12
N TYR A 43 -23.24 -6.54 -15.24
CA TYR A 43 -23.86 -5.93 -14.06
C TYR A 43 -23.50 -4.46 -13.99
N ALA A 44 -24.41 -3.65 -13.44
CA ALA A 44 -24.14 -2.25 -13.18
C ALA A 44 -23.39 -2.06 -11.85
N GLU A 45 -23.65 -2.93 -10.87
CA GLU A 45 -23.11 -2.85 -9.52
C GLU A 45 -22.68 -4.21 -8.98
N VAL A 46 -21.63 -4.25 -8.14
CA VAL A 46 -21.12 -5.51 -7.56
C VAL A 46 -22.17 -6.23 -6.73
N ARG A 47 -23.07 -5.49 -6.07
CA ARG A 47 -24.17 -6.08 -5.29
C ARG A 47 -25.07 -6.98 -6.13
N GLU A 48 -25.25 -6.65 -7.41
CA GLU A 48 -26.10 -7.42 -8.33
C GLU A 48 -25.41 -8.73 -8.70
N LEU A 49 -24.10 -8.68 -9.00
CA LEU A 49 -23.29 -9.88 -9.25
C LEU A 49 -23.30 -10.81 -8.03
N LEU A 50 -23.12 -10.27 -6.82
CA LEU A 50 -23.15 -11.03 -5.58
C LEU A 50 -24.52 -11.69 -5.35
N ALA A 51 -25.61 -10.97 -5.60
CA ALA A 51 -26.97 -11.46 -5.44
C ALA A 51 -27.37 -12.50 -6.50
N ALA A 52 -26.84 -12.39 -7.72
CA ALA A 52 -27.14 -13.32 -8.81
C ALA A 52 -26.67 -14.76 -8.54
N GLY A 53 -25.73 -14.95 -7.60
CA GLY A 53 -25.18 -16.27 -7.30
C GLY A 53 -24.43 -16.90 -8.47
N PHE A 54 -24.10 -16.12 -9.50
CA PHE A 54 -23.34 -16.52 -10.66
C PHE A 54 -21.84 -16.52 -10.32
N ALA A 55 -21.13 -17.60 -10.64
CA ALA A 55 -19.69 -17.72 -10.43
C ALA A 55 -18.97 -17.65 -11.78
N PRO A 56 -18.51 -16.47 -12.20
CA PRO A 56 -17.73 -16.34 -13.42
C PRO A 56 -16.34 -16.94 -13.25
N ASP A 57 -15.66 -17.21 -14.36
CA ASP A 57 -14.27 -17.66 -14.35
C ASP A 57 -13.28 -16.48 -14.23
N ALA A 58 -13.69 -15.27 -14.64
CA ALA A 58 -12.98 -14.01 -14.39
C ALA A 58 -13.91 -12.79 -14.42
N VAL A 59 -13.47 -11.66 -13.87
CA VAL A 59 -14.23 -10.40 -13.82
C VAL A 59 -13.36 -9.24 -14.35
N LEU A 60 -13.92 -8.42 -15.23
CA LEU A 60 -13.35 -7.15 -15.66
C LEU A 60 -14.22 -6.00 -15.16
N LEU A 61 -13.62 -5.12 -14.36
CA LEU A 61 -14.28 -3.98 -13.74
C LEU A 61 -13.96 -2.69 -14.51
N THR A 62 -15.00 -1.90 -14.78
CA THR A 62 -14.91 -0.56 -15.39
C THR A 62 -15.51 0.49 -14.45
N PRO A 63 -14.93 0.71 -13.26
CA PRO A 63 -15.46 1.67 -12.30
C PRO A 63 -15.28 3.11 -12.78
N GLY A 64 -16.16 4.00 -12.34
CA GLY A 64 -16.12 5.43 -12.65
C GLY A 64 -14.96 6.15 -11.97
N ASP A 65 -14.69 5.82 -10.71
CA ASP A 65 -13.66 6.43 -9.87
C ASP A 65 -12.98 5.43 -8.93
N ALA A 66 -11.94 5.89 -8.23
CA ALA A 66 -11.12 5.06 -7.33
C ALA A 66 -11.90 4.56 -6.10
N ARG A 67 -12.89 5.33 -5.62
CA ARG A 67 -13.69 4.95 -4.44
C ARG A 67 -14.64 3.80 -4.80
N GLN A 68 -15.28 3.87 -5.95
CA GLN A 68 -16.10 2.80 -6.48
C GLN A 68 -15.26 1.56 -6.76
N ALA A 69 -14.09 1.73 -7.40
CA ALA A 69 -13.14 0.64 -7.66
C ALA A 69 -12.73 -0.10 -6.37
N ALA A 70 -12.32 0.63 -5.33
CA ALA A 70 -11.97 0.08 -4.02
C ALA A 70 -13.14 -0.70 -3.41
N SER A 71 -14.33 -0.09 -3.33
CA SER A 71 -15.53 -0.70 -2.76
C SER A 71 -15.90 -2.01 -3.46
N TRP A 72 -15.86 -2.01 -4.79
CA TRP A 72 -16.15 -3.18 -5.61
C TRP A 72 -15.13 -4.29 -5.40
N LEU A 73 -13.83 -3.99 -5.49
CA LEU A 73 -12.77 -4.96 -5.30
C LEU A 73 -12.78 -5.56 -3.90
N GLU A 74 -12.92 -4.75 -2.85
CA GLU A 74 -13.03 -5.23 -1.47
C GLU A 74 -14.24 -6.16 -1.31
N SER A 75 -15.40 -5.80 -1.88
CA SER A 75 -16.61 -6.63 -1.82
C SER A 75 -16.41 -7.98 -2.50
N LEU A 76 -15.78 -8.01 -3.68
CA LEU A 76 -15.49 -9.25 -4.40
C LEU A 76 -14.44 -10.12 -3.67
N ARG A 77 -13.39 -9.50 -3.13
CA ARG A 77 -12.33 -10.20 -2.37
C ARG A 77 -12.83 -10.74 -1.03
N ARG A 78 -13.82 -10.10 -0.41
CA ARG A 78 -14.47 -10.59 0.82
C ARG A 78 -15.46 -11.72 0.55
N ALA A 79 -16.07 -11.77 -0.63
CA ALA A 79 -17.06 -12.78 -0.99
C ALA A 79 -16.39 -14.17 -1.20
N PRO A 80 -16.70 -15.20 -0.39
CA PRO A 80 -15.99 -16.49 -0.45
C PRO A 80 -15.93 -17.13 -1.84
N ARG A 81 -17.02 -17.01 -2.62
CA ARG A 81 -17.13 -17.59 -3.96
C ARG A 81 -16.28 -16.87 -5.02
N LEU A 82 -15.99 -15.58 -4.82
CA LEU A 82 -15.35 -14.72 -5.81
C LEU A 82 -13.92 -14.31 -5.40
N ALA A 83 -13.56 -14.50 -4.13
CA ALA A 83 -12.34 -13.98 -3.53
C ALA A 83 -11.06 -14.34 -4.29
N LEU A 84 -11.01 -15.56 -4.82
CA LEU A 84 -9.84 -16.12 -5.48
C LEU A 84 -9.86 -15.98 -7.01
N LEU A 85 -10.96 -15.48 -7.59
CA LEU A 85 -11.11 -15.33 -9.03
C LEU A 85 -10.13 -14.29 -9.58
N PRO A 86 -9.74 -14.41 -10.86
CA PRO A 86 -9.10 -13.32 -11.59
C PRO A 86 -10.03 -12.09 -11.67
N ILE A 87 -9.56 -10.94 -11.19
CA ILE A 87 -10.31 -9.68 -11.22
C ILE A 87 -9.43 -8.56 -11.77
N PHE A 88 -9.79 -8.01 -12.92
CA PHE A 88 -9.02 -6.97 -13.62
C PHE A 88 -9.73 -5.62 -13.57
N LEU A 89 -8.95 -4.54 -13.65
CA LEU A 89 -9.45 -3.18 -13.82
C LEU A 89 -9.25 -2.70 -15.26
N ASN A 90 -10.14 -1.85 -15.76
CA ASN A 90 -9.98 -1.22 -17.07
C ASN A 90 -8.79 -0.24 -17.13
N ARG A 91 -8.37 0.29 -15.98
CA ARG A 91 -7.22 1.19 -15.79
C ARG A 91 -6.75 1.16 -14.34
N SER A 92 -5.58 1.74 -14.06
CA SER A 92 -5.10 1.95 -12.70
C SER A 92 -5.94 3.00 -11.96
N PHE A 93 -6.18 2.76 -10.67
CA PHE A 93 -6.88 3.68 -9.76
C PHE A 93 -6.05 4.02 -8.50
N GLY A 94 -4.74 3.73 -8.55
CA GLY A 94 -3.79 3.99 -7.48
C GLY A 94 -3.41 2.72 -6.71
N GLU A 95 -2.24 2.73 -6.08
CA GLU A 95 -1.58 1.55 -5.51
C GLU A 95 -2.48 0.73 -4.57
N ALA A 96 -3.21 1.40 -3.68
CA ALA A 96 -4.12 0.74 -2.74
C ALA A 96 -5.26 -0.04 -3.42
N VAL A 97 -5.81 0.51 -4.50
CA VAL A 97 -6.89 -0.11 -5.27
C VAL A 97 -6.32 -1.22 -6.15
N ASP A 98 -5.23 -0.92 -6.85
CA ASP A 98 -4.59 -1.83 -7.78
C ASP A 98 -4.04 -3.08 -7.08
N ALA A 99 -3.63 -2.95 -5.80
CA ALA A 99 -3.20 -4.09 -4.97
C ALA A 99 -4.29 -5.18 -4.81
N LEU A 100 -5.57 -4.82 -4.92
CA LEU A 100 -6.69 -5.75 -4.82
C LEU A 100 -7.02 -6.45 -6.16
N SER A 101 -6.52 -5.94 -7.29
CA SER A 101 -6.77 -6.49 -8.62
C SER A 101 -5.66 -7.42 -9.07
N ASP A 102 -5.91 -8.11 -10.18
CA ASP A 102 -5.00 -8.93 -10.96
C ASP A 102 -4.39 -8.16 -12.13
N GLY A 103 -4.37 -6.82 -12.03
CA GLY A 103 -3.78 -5.94 -13.04
C GLY A 103 -4.80 -5.20 -13.88
N VAL A 104 -4.30 -4.57 -14.94
CA VAL A 104 -5.07 -3.72 -15.85
C VAL A 104 -5.26 -4.43 -17.17
N ALA A 105 -6.50 -4.51 -17.62
CA ALA A 105 -6.87 -5.04 -18.94
C ALA A 105 -7.92 -4.14 -19.58
N SER A 106 -7.64 -3.64 -20.78
CA SER A 106 -8.58 -2.80 -21.53
C SER A 106 -9.73 -3.60 -22.16
N THR A 107 -9.54 -4.90 -22.39
CA THR A 107 -10.55 -5.80 -22.95
C THR A 107 -10.48 -7.19 -22.28
N PRO A 108 -11.57 -7.98 -22.36
CA PRO A 108 -11.56 -9.38 -21.95
C PRO A 108 -10.42 -10.23 -22.52
N GLU A 109 -10.09 -10.02 -23.79
CA GLU A 109 -9.06 -10.77 -24.50
C GLU A 109 -7.66 -10.44 -23.95
N ALA A 110 -7.44 -9.19 -23.52
CA ALA A 110 -6.20 -8.79 -22.88
C ALA A 110 -6.04 -9.41 -21.48
N ALA A 111 -7.15 -9.66 -20.76
CA ALA A 111 -7.14 -10.33 -19.45
C ALA A 111 -6.98 -11.86 -19.55
N ALA A 112 -7.32 -12.45 -20.70
CA ALA A 112 -7.42 -13.89 -20.87
C ALA A 112 -6.15 -14.69 -20.51
N PRO A 113 -4.91 -14.27 -20.88
CA PRO A 113 -3.71 -15.05 -20.56
C PRO A 113 -3.47 -15.19 -19.06
N GLU A 114 -3.57 -14.09 -18.31
CA GLU A 114 -3.38 -14.08 -16.86
C GLU A 114 -4.53 -14.79 -16.14
N ALA A 115 -5.77 -14.58 -16.61
CA ALA A 115 -6.93 -15.32 -16.10
C ALA A 115 -6.79 -16.84 -16.29
N ALA A 116 -6.29 -17.28 -17.45
CA ALA A 116 -6.07 -18.70 -17.75
C ALA A 116 -4.94 -19.29 -16.89
N ALA A 117 -3.85 -18.55 -16.68
CA ALA A 117 -2.75 -18.98 -15.80
C ALA A 117 -3.22 -19.19 -14.35
N ILE A 118 -4.03 -18.27 -13.82
CA ILE A 118 -4.64 -18.39 -12.49
C ILE A 118 -5.61 -19.58 -12.46
N ALA A 119 -6.48 -19.72 -13.46
CA ALA A 119 -7.47 -20.80 -13.52
C ALA A 119 -6.82 -22.18 -13.59
N ALA A 120 -5.73 -22.33 -14.35
CA ALA A 120 -4.97 -23.58 -14.47
C ALA A 120 -4.42 -24.05 -13.13
N ARG A 121 -3.86 -23.15 -12.32
CA ARG A 121 -3.39 -23.48 -10.96
C ARG A 121 -4.56 -23.77 -10.02
N ALA A 122 -5.71 -23.16 -10.26
CA ALA A 122 -6.87 -23.36 -9.40
C ALA A 122 -7.50 -24.74 -9.52
N ALA A 123 -7.24 -25.47 -10.60
CA ALA A 123 -7.60 -26.86 -10.75
C ALA A 123 -6.95 -27.80 -9.72
N SER A 124 -5.77 -27.44 -9.18
CA SER A 124 -5.06 -28.27 -8.19
C SER A 124 -5.56 -28.07 -6.76
N LEU A 125 -6.32 -27.00 -6.49
CA LEU A 125 -6.83 -26.70 -5.16
C LEU A 125 -8.21 -27.33 -4.92
N SER A 126 -8.24 -28.41 -4.15
CA SER A 126 -9.48 -28.97 -3.61
C SER A 126 -10.07 -28.03 -2.56
N ARG A 127 -11.40 -27.80 -2.58
CA ARG A 127 -12.15 -27.03 -1.56
C ARG A 127 -11.74 -25.57 -1.37
N ARG A 128 -11.27 -24.91 -2.43
CA ARG A 128 -10.90 -23.47 -2.41
C ARG A 128 -12.03 -22.52 -1.96
N GLU A 129 -13.29 -22.91 -2.14
CA GLU A 129 -14.48 -22.10 -1.82
C GLU A 129 -14.75 -21.99 -0.32
N THR A 130 -14.21 -22.90 0.49
CA THR A 130 -14.37 -22.91 1.95
C THR A 130 -13.16 -22.29 2.68
N ALA A 131 -12.15 -21.82 1.94
CA ALA A 131 -10.95 -21.25 2.54
C ALA A 131 -11.29 -19.90 3.22
N GLU A 132 -10.76 -19.70 4.43
CA GLU A 132 -10.95 -18.49 5.22
C GLU A 132 -9.66 -18.07 5.93
N GLY A 133 -9.50 -16.77 6.21
CA GLY A 133 -8.33 -16.23 6.90
C GLY A 133 -7.02 -16.63 6.21
N ASP A 134 -6.08 -17.17 7.01
CA ASP A 134 -4.81 -17.74 6.57
C ASP A 134 -4.92 -18.59 5.29
N GLU A 135 -5.87 -19.54 5.24
CA GLU A 135 -6.01 -20.46 4.11
C GLU A 135 -6.43 -19.74 2.83
N ARG A 136 -7.30 -18.74 2.94
CA ARG A 136 -7.76 -17.96 1.79
C ARG A 136 -6.62 -17.12 1.22
N LEU A 137 -5.84 -16.46 2.07
CA LEU A 137 -4.70 -15.67 1.65
C LEU A 137 -3.64 -16.55 0.97
N LEU A 138 -3.32 -17.69 1.57
CA LEU A 138 -2.34 -18.63 1.00
C LEU A 138 -2.83 -19.24 -0.32
N ALA A 139 -4.12 -19.60 -0.42
CA ALA A 139 -4.71 -20.04 -1.66
C ALA A 139 -4.61 -18.95 -2.74
N PHE A 140 -4.89 -17.69 -2.39
CA PHE A 140 -4.77 -16.56 -3.32
C PHE A 140 -3.35 -16.43 -3.88
N LEU A 141 -2.33 -16.46 -3.01
CA LEU A 141 -0.93 -16.36 -3.38
C LEU A 141 -0.44 -17.59 -4.17
N TYR A 142 -0.88 -18.79 -3.79
CA TYR A 142 -0.55 -20.01 -4.52
C TYR A 142 -0.99 -19.95 -5.99
N LEU A 143 -2.14 -19.34 -6.25
CA LEU A 143 -2.67 -19.15 -7.60
C LEU A 143 -1.90 -18.10 -8.41
N ARG A 144 -1.09 -17.25 -7.77
CA ARG A 144 -0.41 -16.10 -8.36
C ARG A 144 1.06 -16.08 -7.89
N PRO A 145 1.94 -16.91 -8.47
CA PRO A 145 3.29 -17.14 -7.95
C PRO A 145 4.15 -15.87 -7.87
N GLU A 146 3.98 -14.97 -8.83
CA GLU A 146 4.72 -13.69 -8.89
C GLU A 146 4.11 -12.60 -8.01
N ARG A 147 2.99 -12.89 -7.31
CA ARG A 147 2.32 -11.89 -6.48
C ARG A 147 3.09 -11.68 -5.18
N VAL A 148 3.58 -10.46 -5.02
CA VAL A 148 4.09 -9.96 -3.74
C VAL A 148 2.99 -9.17 -3.03
N LEU A 149 2.82 -9.41 -1.73
CA LEU A 149 1.96 -8.57 -0.89
C LEU A 149 2.69 -7.27 -0.55
N THR A 150 2.19 -6.16 -1.07
CA THR A 150 2.79 -4.84 -0.84
C THR A 150 1.93 -4.04 0.14
N PRO A 151 2.51 -3.46 1.21
CA PRO A 151 1.80 -2.52 2.06
C PRO A 151 1.61 -1.20 1.31
N VAL A 152 0.51 -0.52 1.57
CA VAL A 152 0.21 0.80 1.00
C VAL A 152 0.05 1.82 2.11
N ALA A 153 0.57 3.02 1.88
CA ALA A 153 0.38 4.13 2.81
C ALA A 153 -1.06 4.63 2.74
N ASP A 154 -1.73 4.68 3.90
CA ASP A 154 -3.03 5.30 4.10
C ASP A 154 -3.00 6.07 5.43
N TRP A 155 -2.93 7.40 5.35
CA TRP A 155 -2.91 8.29 6.51
C TRP A 155 -4.19 8.21 7.36
N ARG A 156 -5.28 7.63 6.82
CA ARG A 156 -6.53 7.40 7.56
C ARG A 156 -6.49 6.11 8.37
N ASP A 157 -5.54 5.22 8.09
CA ASP A 157 -5.29 4.03 8.89
C ASP A 157 -4.50 4.42 10.15
N GLU A 158 -4.87 3.83 11.29
CA GLU A 158 -4.20 4.08 12.57
C GLU A 158 -2.70 3.76 12.48
N ARG A 159 -2.30 2.76 11.67
CA ARG A 159 -0.91 2.34 11.48
C ARG A 159 -0.17 3.06 10.36
N ILE A 160 -0.81 4.00 9.66
CA ILE A 160 -0.31 4.70 8.45
C ILE A 160 -0.11 3.76 7.24
N TYR A 161 0.12 2.48 7.44
CA TYR A 161 0.21 1.47 6.39
C TYR A 161 -0.80 0.36 6.63
N ARG A 162 -1.30 -0.18 5.53
CA ARG A 162 -2.16 -1.36 5.53
C ARG A 162 -1.81 -2.30 4.39
N TYR A 163 -2.28 -3.53 4.47
CA TYR A 163 -2.16 -4.53 3.40
C TYR A 163 -3.55 -4.78 2.81
N PRO A 164 -4.00 -4.03 1.77
CA PRO A 164 -5.39 -4.06 1.31
C PRO A 164 -5.88 -5.47 1.00
N LEU A 165 -5.04 -6.25 0.32
CA LEU A 165 -5.34 -7.63 -0.05
C LEU A 165 -5.43 -8.56 1.17
N ALA A 166 -4.55 -8.39 2.16
CA ALA A 166 -4.61 -9.16 3.39
C ALA A 166 -5.84 -8.77 4.25
N ASP A 167 -6.20 -7.48 4.30
CA ASP A 167 -7.40 -7.00 4.99
C ASP A 167 -8.70 -7.53 4.35
N ALA A 168 -8.70 -7.69 3.03
CA ALA A 168 -9.86 -8.14 2.27
C ALA A 168 -10.03 -9.67 2.32
N LEU A 169 -8.93 -10.43 2.31
CA LEU A 169 -8.95 -11.90 2.33
C LEU A 169 -8.92 -12.49 3.75
N GLY A 170 -8.47 -11.73 4.74
CA GLY A 170 -8.49 -12.11 6.15
C GLY A 170 -9.90 -12.27 6.70
N ARG A 171 -10.03 -12.81 7.92
CA ARG A 171 -11.34 -12.91 8.58
C ARG A 171 -11.85 -11.51 8.96
N PRO A 172 -13.17 -11.27 8.95
CA PRO A 172 -13.73 -10.00 9.42
C PRO A 172 -13.24 -9.67 10.83
N GLY A 173 -12.63 -8.49 11.01
CA GLY A 173 -12.10 -8.02 12.29
C GLY A 173 -10.74 -8.61 12.68
N GLU A 174 -10.14 -9.48 11.86
CA GLU A 174 -8.78 -9.97 12.09
C GLU A 174 -7.74 -8.91 11.70
N ASP A 175 -6.72 -8.76 12.54
CA ASP A 175 -5.58 -7.90 12.26
C ASP A 175 -4.68 -8.54 11.19
N SER A 176 -4.61 -7.89 10.03
CA SER A 176 -3.85 -8.39 8.89
C SER A 176 -2.34 -8.46 9.15
N PHE A 177 -1.76 -7.55 9.93
CA PHE A 177 -0.33 -7.61 10.28
C PHE A 177 -0.04 -8.81 11.18
N LEU A 178 -0.92 -9.10 12.15
CA LEU A 178 -0.76 -10.29 13.00
C LEU A 178 -0.94 -11.58 12.20
N MET A 179 -1.87 -11.61 11.24
CA MET A 179 -2.03 -12.72 10.30
C MET A 179 -0.74 -12.93 9.48
N LEU A 180 -0.21 -11.88 8.86
CA LEU A 180 1.00 -11.96 8.03
C LEU A 180 2.23 -12.38 8.83
N GLU A 181 2.43 -11.81 10.02
CA GLU A 181 3.55 -12.18 10.90
C GLU A 181 3.44 -13.62 11.38
N ARG A 182 2.23 -14.11 11.69
CA ARG A 182 1.99 -15.52 12.02
C ARG A 182 2.33 -16.45 10.86
N LEU A 183 1.92 -16.12 9.64
CA LEU A 183 2.26 -16.89 8.44
C LEU A 183 3.77 -16.90 8.16
N ARG A 184 4.44 -15.75 8.33
CA ARG A 184 5.89 -15.63 8.20
C ARG A 184 6.64 -16.48 9.24
N ARG A 185 6.23 -16.44 10.52
CA ARG A 185 6.82 -17.26 11.59
C ARG A 185 6.67 -18.76 11.35
N ARG A 186 5.62 -19.17 10.64
CA ARG A 186 5.38 -20.56 10.23
C ARG A 186 6.20 -20.98 8.99
N GLY A 187 6.98 -20.07 8.40
CA GLY A 187 7.74 -20.33 7.18
C GLY A 187 6.87 -20.42 5.92
N LEU A 188 5.65 -19.89 5.95
CA LEU A 188 4.73 -19.90 4.80
C LEU A 188 4.84 -18.63 3.94
N LEU A 189 5.42 -17.56 4.49
CA LEU A 189 5.74 -16.33 3.80
C LEU A 189 7.19 -15.93 4.09
N GLU A 190 7.82 -15.30 3.12
CA GLU A 190 9.14 -14.68 3.27
C GLU A 190 9.08 -13.18 2.96
N THR A 191 10.05 -12.44 3.47
CA THR A 191 10.16 -11.00 3.23
C THR A 191 10.80 -10.76 1.87
N ALA A 192 10.05 -10.17 0.93
CA ALA A 192 10.57 -9.83 -0.40
C ALA A 192 11.47 -8.57 -0.40
N GLY A 193 11.23 -7.63 0.52
CA GLY A 193 11.99 -6.39 0.62
C GLY A 193 11.49 -5.47 1.74
N LEU A 194 12.27 -4.43 2.04
CA LEU A 194 11.87 -3.36 2.96
C LEU A 194 11.25 -2.22 2.15
N VAL A 195 10.03 -1.81 2.52
CA VAL A 195 9.36 -0.63 1.94
C VAL A 195 9.66 0.62 2.77
N GLU A 196 9.37 0.58 4.07
CA GLU A 196 9.51 1.72 4.98
C GLU A 196 9.69 1.24 6.43
N ARG A 197 10.31 2.08 7.29
CA ARG A 197 10.32 1.90 8.75
C ARG A 197 9.49 3.00 9.42
N VAL A 198 8.34 2.63 9.95
CA VAL A 198 7.45 3.56 10.68
C VAL A 198 7.53 3.29 12.18
N HIS A 199 7.67 4.36 12.97
CA HIS A 199 7.51 4.29 14.41
C HIS A 199 6.04 4.12 14.76
N THR A 200 5.74 3.12 15.61
CA THR A 200 4.38 2.86 16.08
C THR A 200 4.35 2.86 17.61
N CYS A 201 3.21 3.23 18.18
CA CYS A 201 2.98 3.16 19.62
C CYS A 201 3.11 1.70 20.09
N PRO A 202 3.95 1.38 21.09
CA PRO A 202 4.09 0.01 21.57
C PRO A 202 2.82 -0.52 22.26
N SER A 203 1.90 0.36 22.68
CA SER A 203 0.66 -0.02 23.36
C SER A 203 -0.53 -0.25 22.42
N CYS A 204 -0.67 0.53 21.35
CA CYS A 204 -1.82 0.45 20.43
C CYS A 204 -1.44 0.27 18.95
N SER A 205 -0.14 0.29 18.63
CA SER A 205 0.39 0.22 17.27
C SER A 205 0.06 1.40 16.36
N ALA A 206 -0.54 2.48 16.86
CA ALA A 206 -0.75 3.70 16.08
C ALA A 206 0.56 4.29 15.55
N GLY A 207 0.61 4.57 14.26
CA GLY A 207 1.74 5.20 13.57
C GLY A 207 1.66 6.73 13.55
N GLN A 208 0.49 7.31 13.83
CA GLN A 208 0.26 8.77 13.85
C GLN A 208 0.82 9.39 15.13
N LEU A 209 2.13 9.27 15.32
CA LEU A 209 2.84 9.78 16.48
C LEU A 209 3.19 11.26 16.27
N LEU A 210 2.79 12.10 17.22
CA LEU A 210 3.27 13.47 17.30
C LEU A 210 4.59 13.48 18.08
N PHE A 211 5.69 13.71 17.38
CA PHE A 211 6.97 14.01 18.02
C PHE A 211 7.02 15.50 18.33
N VAL A 212 7.18 15.83 19.61
CA VAL A 212 7.35 17.21 20.08
C VAL A 212 8.73 17.33 20.69
N GLU A 213 9.52 18.25 20.17
CA GLU A 213 10.80 18.60 20.77
C GLU A 213 10.55 19.42 22.04
N THR A 214 11.30 19.12 23.10
CA THR A 214 11.19 19.80 24.38
C THR A 214 12.58 20.13 24.90
N CYS A 215 12.72 21.27 25.58
CA CYS A 215 13.96 21.62 26.25
C CYS A 215 14.28 20.58 27.33
N PRO A 216 15.46 19.93 27.32
CA PRO A 216 15.78 18.88 28.30
C PRO A 216 15.89 19.40 29.74
N GLN A 217 16.07 20.72 29.93
CA GLN A 217 16.19 21.33 31.24
C GLN A 217 14.83 21.71 31.84
N CYS A 218 13.90 22.25 31.04
CA CYS A 218 12.64 22.79 31.56
C CYS A 218 11.37 22.16 30.96
N GLY A 219 11.50 21.29 29.96
CA GLY A 219 10.37 20.66 29.26
C GLY A 219 9.55 21.60 28.37
N SER A 220 9.97 22.87 28.20
CA SER A 220 9.27 23.82 27.33
C SER A 220 9.31 23.37 25.88
N ILE A 221 8.18 23.50 25.18
CA ILE A 221 8.06 23.36 23.72
C ILE A 221 8.39 24.67 22.98
N ASP A 222 8.41 25.79 23.72
CA ASP A 222 8.83 27.08 23.19
C ASP A 222 10.37 27.13 23.23
N THR A 223 10.97 26.48 22.24
CA THR A 223 12.42 26.40 22.06
C THR A 223 12.81 27.30 20.90
N ALA A 224 13.85 28.11 21.11
CA ALA A 224 14.48 28.89 20.06
C ALA A 224 15.87 28.31 19.77
N GLU A 225 16.25 28.27 18.50
CA GLU A 225 17.62 27.96 18.10
C GLU A 225 18.57 29.01 18.69
N GLN A 226 19.70 28.57 19.23
CA GLN A 226 20.70 29.42 19.85
C GLN A 226 22.08 29.01 19.35
N ASN A 227 22.84 29.97 18.82
CA ASN A 227 24.23 29.74 18.46
C ASN A 227 25.09 29.75 19.71
N PHE A 228 25.82 28.67 19.96
CA PHE A 228 26.80 28.62 21.05
C PHE A 228 28.20 28.88 20.51
N LEU A 229 28.91 29.82 21.12
CA LEU A 229 30.31 30.11 20.82
C LEU A 229 31.19 29.47 21.88
N HIS A 230 32.25 28.80 21.43
CA HIS A 230 33.30 28.29 22.29
C HIS A 230 34.58 29.10 22.09
N CYS A 231 35.05 29.72 23.17
CA CYS A 231 36.28 30.52 23.18
C CYS A 231 37.51 29.63 23.33
N TYR A 232 38.37 29.57 22.30
CA TYR A 232 39.58 28.75 22.33
C TYR A 232 40.59 29.18 23.39
N SER A 233 40.59 30.47 23.76
CA SER A 233 41.54 30.98 24.76
C SER A 233 41.25 30.51 26.18
N CYS A 234 39.99 30.23 26.54
CA CYS A 234 39.62 29.91 27.93
C CYS A 234 38.63 28.76 28.10
N GLY A 235 38.17 28.15 27.01
CA GLY A 235 37.25 27.02 26.99
C GLY A 235 35.81 27.37 27.41
N HIS A 236 35.45 28.65 27.53
CA HIS A 236 34.07 29.02 27.86
C HIS A 236 33.15 28.72 26.67
N VAL A 237 31.98 28.15 26.95
CA VAL A 237 30.90 27.93 25.98
C VAL A 237 29.68 28.67 26.50
N GLY A 238 29.07 29.49 25.65
CA GLY A 238 27.92 30.34 25.99
C GLY A 238 27.16 30.74 24.72
N THR A 239 25.98 31.34 24.87
CA THR A 239 25.20 31.77 23.70
C THR A 239 25.89 32.94 23.01
N GLN A 240 25.72 33.09 21.69
CA GLN A 240 26.33 34.19 20.95
C GLN A 240 25.94 35.57 21.52
N ASP A 241 24.72 35.70 22.06
CA ASP A 241 24.26 36.93 22.71
C ASP A 241 25.09 37.31 23.94
N GLU A 242 25.57 36.32 24.71
CA GLU A 242 26.49 36.56 25.84
C GLU A 242 27.86 37.08 25.39
N TYR A 243 28.25 36.80 24.15
CA TYR A 243 29.51 37.27 23.55
C TYR A 243 29.34 38.59 22.79
N LEU A 244 28.12 38.97 22.43
CA LEU A 244 27.86 40.13 21.58
C LEU A 244 27.98 41.42 22.39
N THR A 245 28.90 42.29 21.99
CA THR A 245 29.09 43.62 22.56
C THR A 245 28.96 44.67 21.46
N ASN A 246 28.87 45.96 21.85
CA ASN A 246 28.85 47.09 20.91
C ASN A 246 30.06 47.10 19.94
N GLU A 247 31.15 46.42 20.31
CA GLU A 247 32.40 46.44 19.55
C GLU A 247 32.74 45.09 18.88
N GLY A 248 31.77 44.18 18.81
CA GLY A 248 31.91 42.84 18.23
C GLY A 248 31.84 41.71 19.28
N LEU A 249 32.35 40.53 18.92
CA LEU A 249 32.33 39.35 19.78
C LEU A 249 33.48 39.39 20.81
N THR A 250 33.14 39.29 22.09
CA THR A 250 34.08 39.29 23.21
C THR A 250 33.70 38.22 24.22
N CYS A 251 34.65 37.41 24.67
CA CYS A 251 34.35 36.37 25.66
C CYS A 251 33.98 36.98 27.03
N PRO A 252 32.82 36.66 27.62
CA PRO A 252 32.41 37.20 28.92
C PRO A 252 33.30 36.71 30.08
N LYS A 253 34.05 35.61 29.90
CA LYS A 253 34.91 35.02 30.94
C LYS A 253 36.33 35.58 30.96
N CYS A 254 36.98 35.73 29.81
CA CYS A 254 38.38 36.17 29.72
C CYS A 254 38.58 37.52 29.01
N ALA A 255 37.50 38.14 28.56
CA ALA A 255 37.48 39.43 27.85
C ALA A 255 38.29 39.46 26.54
N VAL A 256 38.71 38.30 26.01
CA VAL A 256 39.39 38.24 24.71
C VAL A 256 38.40 38.57 23.59
N ARG A 257 38.86 39.36 22.62
CA ARG A 257 38.11 39.65 21.40
C ARG A 257 38.21 38.48 20.43
N LEU A 258 37.07 38.09 19.88
CA LEU A 258 36.93 36.99 18.93
C LEU A 258 36.72 37.58 17.53
N ARG A 259 37.65 37.35 16.60
CA ARG A 259 37.61 37.94 15.26
C ARG A 259 37.47 36.88 14.18
N HIS A 260 38.24 35.80 14.28
CA HIS A 260 38.31 34.77 13.26
C HIS A 260 37.78 33.43 13.79
N ILE A 261 36.71 32.95 13.16
CA ILE A 261 36.18 31.59 13.40
C ILE A 261 37.25 30.55 13.02
N GLY A 262 37.35 29.48 13.79
CA GLY A 262 38.37 28.43 13.64
C GLY A 262 39.75 28.82 14.18
N VAL A 263 39.94 30.05 14.68
CA VAL A 263 41.20 30.52 15.28
C VAL A 263 40.99 31.08 16.69
N ASP A 264 40.00 31.95 16.87
CA ASP A 264 39.69 32.55 18.17
C ASP A 264 38.53 31.82 18.87
N TYR A 265 37.61 31.29 18.08
CA TYR A 265 36.42 30.57 18.53
C TYR A 265 35.89 29.62 17.45
N ASP A 266 35.05 28.68 17.86
CA ASP A 266 34.17 27.90 16.98
C ASP A 266 32.73 27.92 17.49
N ARG A 267 31.85 27.26 16.73
CA ARG A 267 30.46 27.04 17.11
C ARG A 267 30.34 25.65 17.72
N ALA A 268 30.02 25.60 19.00
CA ALA A 268 30.15 24.38 19.80
C ALA A 268 29.12 23.28 19.47
N LEU A 269 28.07 23.58 18.69
CA LEU A 269 26.92 22.69 18.47
C LEU A 269 26.41 22.67 17.01
N GLU A 270 27.27 22.96 16.03
CA GLU A 270 26.92 22.72 14.62
C GLU A 270 27.51 21.38 14.17
N THR A 271 26.76 20.28 14.29
CA THR A 271 27.16 19.02 13.64
C THR A 271 25.92 18.35 13.07
N PHE A 272 25.76 18.49 11.75
CA PHE A 272 24.91 17.60 10.95
C PHE A 272 25.81 16.43 10.50
N ALA A 273 25.61 15.26 11.08
CA ALA A 273 26.15 14.00 10.59
C ALA A 273 24.98 13.06 10.28
#